data_AF-A0A8T5U6P8-F1
#
_entry.id   AF-A0A8T5U6P8-F1
#
_cell.length_a   1.000
_cell.length_b   1.000
_cell.length_c   1.000
_cell.angle_alpha   90.00
_cell.angle_beta   90.00
_cell.angle_gamma   90.00
#
_symmetry.space_group_name_H-M   'P 1'
#
loop_
_entity.id
_entity.type
_entity.pdbx_description
1 polymer ?
#
loop_
_entity_poly.entity_id
_entity_poly.type
_entity_poly.pdbx_seq_one_letter_code
_entity_poly.pdbx_strand_id
1 'polypeptide(L)'
;ISEVGPKGSFLSKRHTVRNIRKELWFPTLLDRDNYDNWLKSGSPDMEKRCRDRKEELLRKHEPIPLEDDVKNDLEKIIESAKRNLSKQH
;
A
#
# COMPACT_ATOMS: atom_id res chain seq x y z
N ILE A 1 -13.49 -28.16 13.54
CA ILE A 1 -13.32 -27.98 15.01
C ILE A 1 -13.31 -29.33 15.73
N SER A 2 -14.24 -30.25 15.45
CA SER A 2 -14.24 -31.62 15.97
C SER A 2 -12.90 -32.39 15.78
N GLU A 3 -12.18 -32.11 14.69
CA GLU A 3 -10.93 -32.81 14.30
C GLU A 3 -9.64 -32.38 15.05
N VAL A 4 -9.70 -31.34 15.90
CA VAL A 4 -8.51 -30.78 16.59
C VAL A 4 -8.57 -30.98 18.10
N GLY A 5 -9.80 -31.07 18.65
CA GLY A 5 -10.02 -31.29 20.07
C GLY A 5 -9.55 -30.13 20.96
N PRO A 6 -9.78 -30.22 22.29
CA PRO A 6 -9.29 -29.25 23.25
C PRO A 6 -7.75 -29.19 23.25
N LYS A 7 -7.18 -27.98 23.28
CA LYS A 7 -5.72 -27.69 23.24
C LYS A 7 -4.98 -28.04 21.93
N GLY A 8 -5.65 -28.51 20.89
CA GLY A 8 -5.00 -28.74 19.60
C GLY A 8 -4.71 -27.45 18.83
N SER A 9 -3.70 -27.47 17.95
CA SER A 9 -3.36 -26.34 17.07
C SER A 9 -4.00 -26.49 15.70
N PHE A 10 -4.54 -25.40 15.18
CA PHE A 10 -5.08 -25.33 13.82
C PHE A 10 -4.04 -24.86 12.78
N LEU A 11 -2.85 -24.45 13.20
CA LEU A 11 -1.85 -23.84 12.31
C LEU A 11 -1.39 -24.80 11.19
N SER A 12 -1.23 -26.08 11.49
CA SER A 12 -0.80 -27.10 10.53
C SER A 12 -1.94 -27.73 9.73
N LYS A 13 -3.20 -27.32 9.96
CA LYS A 13 -4.35 -27.92 9.27
C LYS A 13 -4.41 -27.45 7.82
N ARG A 14 -4.71 -28.38 6.91
CA ARG A 14 -4.83 -28.11 5.46
C ARG A 14 -5.79 -26.96 5.15
N HIS A 15 -6.88 -26.85 5.90
CA HIS A 15 -7.84 -25.74 5.79
C HIS A 15 -7.16 -24.39 6.08
N THR A 16 -6.47 -24.27 7.21
CA THR A 16 -5.74 -23.05 7.60
C THR A 16 -4.69 -22.67 6.56
N VAL A 17 -3.84 -23.63 6.14
CA VAL A 17 -2.79 -23.36 5.14
C VAL A 17 -3.37 -22.87 3.81
N ARG A 18 -4.52 -23.42 3.38
CA ARG A 18 -5.18 -23.03 2.12
C ARG A 18 -5.78 -21.63 2.16
N ASN A 19 -6.31 -21.22 3.31
CA ASN A 19 -7.14 -20.03 3.43
C ASN A 19 -6.44 -18.85 4.10
N ILE A 20 -5.36 -19.07 4.86
CA ILE A 20 -4.69 -18.04 5.66
C ILE A 20 -4.29 -16.79 4.87
N ARG A 21 -3.81 -16.95 3.63
CA ARG A 21 -3.41 -15.82 2.77
C ARG A 21 -4.59 -15.09 2.11
N LYS A 22 -5.77 -15.72 2.06
CA LYS A 22 -6.97 -15.17 1.43
C LYS A 22 -7.89 -14.47 2.43
N GLU A 23 -7.98 -15.02 3.63
CA GLU A 23 -8.92 -14.56 4.65
C GLU A 23 -8.29 -13.61 5.67
N LEU A 24 -6.97 -13.71 5.90
CA LEU A 24 -6.30 -12.79 6.82
C LEU A 24 -5.84 -11.53 6.09
N TRP A 25 -6.09 -10.39 6.72
CA TRP A 25 -5.48 -9.13 6.37
C TRP A 25 -4.04 -9.07 6.90
N PHE A 26 -3.09 -8.94 5.97
CA PHE A 26 -1.69 -8.72 6.28
C PHE A 26 -1.37 -7.23 6.16
N PRO A 27 -1.06 -6.55 7.28
CA PRO A 27 -0.76 -5.12 7.24
C PRO A 27 0.54 -4.86 6.50
N THR A 28 0.58 -3.78 5.72
CA THR A 28 1.80 -3.36 5.00
C THR A 28 2.68 -2.41 5.81
N LEU A 29 2.13 -1.73 6.82
CA LEU A 29 2.83 -0.73 7.64
C LEU A 29 2.91 -1.10 9.12
N LEU A 30 1.92 -1.83 9.65
CA LEU A 30 1.93 -2.23 11.05
C LEU A 30 3.02 -3.27 11.30
N ASP A 31 3.78 -3.05 12.37
CA ASP A 31 4.72 -4.03 12.87
C ASP A 31 4.02 -5.02 13.81
N ARG A 32 4.23 -6.31 13.57
CA ARG A 32 3.76 -7.41 14.43
C ARG A 32 4.91 -8.33 14.85
N ASP A 33 6.15 -7.93 14.61
CA ASP A 33 7.32 -8.64 15.12
C ASP A 33 7.37 -8.57 16.64
N ASN A 34 8.10 -9.52 17.21
CA ASN A 34 8.42 -9.46 18.64
C ASN A 34 9.38 -8.29 18.92
N TYR A 35 9.43 -7.89 20.19
CA TYR A 35 10.22 -6.74 20.62
C TYR A 35 11.71 -6.86 20.26
N ASP A 36 12.31 -8.04 20.42
CA ASP A 36 13.74 -8.25 20.13
C ASP A 36 14.07 -8.06 18.64
N ASN A 37 13.19 -8.54 17.76
CA ASN A 37 13.31 -8.35 16.31
C ASN A 37 13.12 -6.88 15.94
N TRP A 38 12.11 -6.22 16.49
CA TRP A 38 11.87 -4.80 16.29
C TRP A 38 13.08 -3.97 16.72
N LEU A 39 13.65 -4.27 17.89
CA LEU A 39 14.83 -3.59 18.43
C LEU A 39 16.05 -3.78 17.50
N LYS A 40 16.32 -5.01 17.08
CA LYS A 40 17.41 -5.34 16.13
C LYS A 40 17.21 -4.69 14.76
N SER A 41 15.97 -4.44 14.34
CA SER A 41 15.65 -3.75 13.09
C SER A 41 15.88 -2.22 13.14
N GLY A 42 16.42 -1.71 14.25
CA GLY A 42 16.66 -0.29 14.45
C GLY A 42 15.48 0.45 15.08
N SER A 43 14.52 -0.27 15.65
CA SER A 43 13.37 0.28 16.37
C SER A 43 12.56 1.34 15.60
N PRO A 44 12.18 1.09 14.32
CA PRO A 44 11.51 2.12 13.55
C PRO A 44 10.10 2.40 14.10
N ASP A 45 9.78 3.68 14.26
CA ASP A 45 8.45 4.15 14.58
C ASP A 45 7.52 4.13 13.34
N MET A 46 6.24 4.46 13.55
CA MET A 46 5.25 4.47 12.48
C MET A 46 5.51 5.58 11.45
N GLU A 47 5.99 6.73 11.90
CA GLU A 47 6.25 7.87 11.02
C GLU A 47 7.33 7.52 9.99
N LYS A 48 8.44 6.96 10.47
CA LYS A 48 9.54 6.50 9.62
C LYS A 48 9.06 5.47 8.60
N ARG A 49 8.25 4.49 9.02
CA ARG A 49 7.70 3.47 8.10
C ARG A 49 6.82 4.08 7.02
N CYS A 50 5.94 5.00 7.39
CA CYS A 50 5.10 5.72 6.44
C CYS A 50 5.94 6.52 5.44
N ARG A 51 6.97 7.21 5.92
CA ARG A 51 7.90 7.97 5.09
C ARG A 51 8.65 7.08 4.10
N ASP A 52 9.24 5.99 4.58
CA ASP A 52 9.98 5.04 3.75
C ASP A 52 9.07 4.41 2.68
N ARG A 53 7.84 4.05 3.05
CA ARG A 53 6.84 3.52 2.11
C ARG A 53 6.43 4.55 1.05
N LYS A 54 6.26 5.81 1.45
CA LYS A 54 5.95 6.91 0.53
C LYS A 54 7.08 7.11 -0.49
N GLU A 55 8.33 7.17 -0.04
CA GLU A 55 9.49 7.30 -0.94
C GLU A 55 9.60 6.09 -1.89
N GLU A 56 9.35 4.88 -1.40
CA GLU A 56 9.32 3.69 -2.24
C GLU A 56 8.23 3.77 -3.33
N LEU A 57 7.02 4.21 -2.97
CA LEU A 57 5.92 4.39 -3.91
C LEU A 57 6.25 5.44 -4.96
N LEU A 58 6.75 6.61 -4.56
CA LEU A 58 7.14 7.66 -5.50
C LEU A 58 8.23 7.22 -6.47
N ARG A 59 9.16 6.37 -6.01
CA ARG A 59 10.25 5.85 -6.86
C ARG A 59 9.79 4.77 -7.84
N LYS A 60 8.85 3.92 -7.45
CA LYS A 60 8.44 2.73 -8.24
C LYS A 60 7.17 2.93 -9.04
N HIS A 61 6.38 3.95 -8.73
CA HIS A 61 5.09 4.15 -9.39
C HIS A 61 5.28 4.69 -10.80
N GLU A 62 4.99 3.84 -11.78
CA GLU A 62 4.85 4.23 -13.17
C GLU A 62 3.35 4.35 -13.48
N PRO A 63 2.84 5.58 -13.73
CA PRO A 63 1.44 5.76 -14.10
C PRO A 63 1.20 5.20 -15.51
N ILE A 64 -0.01 4.68 -15.72
CA ILE A 64 -0.45 4.28 -17.06
C ILE A 64 -0.51 5.56 -17.90
N PRO A 65 0.17 5.61 -19.07
CA PRO A 65 0.15 6.79 -19.92
C PRO A 65 -1.27 7.06 -20.42
N LEU A 66 -1.61 8.34 -20.54
CA LEU A 66 -2.85 8.76 -21.18
C LEU A 66 -2.76 8.54 -22.69
N GLU A 67 -3.90 8.24 -23.31
CA GLU A 67 -4.02 8.26 -24.77
C GLU A 67 -3.72 9.67 -25.30
N ASP A 68 -3.10 9.75 -26.48
CA ASP A 68 -2.58 11.00 -27.02
C ASP A 68 -3.69 12.04 -27.27
N ASP A 69 -4.87 11.61 -27.68
CA ASP A 69 -6.04 12.45 -27.88
C ASP A 69 -6.54 13.07 -26.56
N VAL A 70 -6.66 12.26 -25.51
CA VAL A 70 -7.02 12.71 -24.16
C VAL A 70 -6.01 13.71 -23.62
N LYS A 71 -4.70 13.44 -23.82
CA LYS A 71 -3.64 14.34 -23.40
C LYS A 71 -3.73 15.69 -24.11
N ASN A 72 -3.92 15.68 -25.43
CA ASN A 72 -4.04 16.90 -26.23
C ASN A 72 -5.25 17.75 -25.80
N ASP A 73 -6.38 17.11 -25.49
CA ASP A 73 -7.58 17.82 -25.04
C ASP A 73 -7.41 18.41 -23.64
N LEU A 74 -6.73 17.71 -22.72
CA LEU A 74 -6.35 18.24 -21.42
C LEU A 74 -5.44 19.48 -21.55
N GLU A 75 -4.47 19.44 -22.45
CA GLU A 75 -3.57 20.58 -22.70
C GLU A 75 -4.35 21.81 -23.21
N LYS A 76 -5.31 21.63 -24.12
CA LYS A 76 -6.19 22.73 -24.59
C LYS A 76 -7.01 23.34 -23.46
N ILE A 77 -7.56 22.51 -22.58
CA ILE A 77 -8.35 22.97 -21.41
C ILE A 77 -7.47 23.78 -20.46
N ILE A 78 -6.27 23.27 -20.15
CA ILE A 78 -5.31 23.93 -19.26
C ILE A 78 -4.91 25.29 -19.83
N GLU A 79 -4.60 25.38 -21.13
CA GLU A 79 -4.23 26.65 -21.76
C GLU A 79 -5.38 27.66 -21.80
N SER A 80 -6.62 27.19 -22.03
CA SER A 80 -7.82 28.03 -21.92
C SER A 80 -7.98 28.58 -20.50
N ALA A 81 -7.83 27.73 -19.48
CA ALA A 81 -7.94 28.13 -18.07
C ALA A 81 -6.88 29.16 -17.68
N LYS A 82 -5.61 28.95 -18.07
CA LYS A 82 -4.51 29.90 -17.82
C LYS A 82 -4.80 31.28 -18.41
N ARG A 83 -5.27 31.33 -19.67
CA ARG A 83 -5.62 32.60 -20.35
C ARG A 83 -6.77 33.33 -19.68
N ASN A 84 -7.73 32.61 -19.11
CA ASN A 84 -8.85 33.23 -18.40
C ASN A 84 -8.41 33.78 -17.04
N LEU A 85 -7.58 33.04 -16.29
CA LEU A 85 -7.01 33.49 -15.02
C LEU A 85 -6.08 34.70 -15.19
N SER A 86 -5.31 34.77 -16.29
CA SER A 86 -4.42 35.89 -16.59
C SER A 86 -5.15 37.14 -17.09
N LYS A 87 -6.42 37.04 -17.49
CA LYS A 87 -7.26 38.18 -17.89
C LYS A 87 -8.09 38.76 -16.74
N GLN A 88 -8.14 38.05 -15.61
CA GLN A 88 -8.84 38.49 -14.39
C GLN A 88 -7.96 39.26 -13.41
N HIS A 89 -6.64 39.30 -13.66
CA HIS A 89 -5.67 40.19 -13.01
C HIS A 89 -5.21 41.24 -14.02
#